data_AF-A0A268ABB8-F1
#
_entry.id   AF-A0A268ABB8-F1
#
_cell.length_a   1.000
_cell.length_b   1.000
_cell.length_c   1.000
_cell.angle_alpha   90.00
_cell.angle_beta   90.00
_cell.angle_gamma   90.00
#
_symmetry.space_group_name_H-M   'P 1'
#
loop_
_entity.id
_entity.type
_entity.pdbx_description
1 polymer ?
#
loop_
_entity_poly.entity_id
_entity_poly.type
_entity_poly.pdbx_seq_one_letter_code
_entity_poly.pdbx_strand_id
1 'polypeptide(L)'
;MFGFGKKKDKKIKKNAEQEEAAILTQEDKEQILQSISAKKQEFDQSSEVKKAKILEEIGMAYVKLGDDDRAMESFEQSIQIEKTVGDGYKNLLRLYNKKRAEAAKANDDKSLQIYLNKMDQMMQVSKDVTRGVR
;
A
#
# COMPACT_ATOMS: atom_id res chain seq x y z
N MET A 1 -11.05 -51.42 27.65
CA MET A 1 -11.67 -50.23 28.28
C MET A 1 -11.51 -49.06 27.33
N PHE A 2 -12.61 -48.34 27.09
CA PHE A 2 -12.81 -47.27 26.11
C PHE A 2 -12.90 -45.92 26.87
N GLY A 3 -12.32 -44.84 26.31
CA GLY A 3 -12.98 -43.52 26.26
C GLY A 3 -12.56 -42.37 27.19
N PHE A 4 -12.52 -41.17 26.56
CA PHE A 4 -12.60 -39.78 27.07
C PHE A 4 -11.35 -39.19 27.74
N GLY A 5 -10.74 -38.05 27.37
CA GLY A 5 -11.11 -36.93 26.49
C GLY A 5 -11.20 -35.62 27.29
N LYS A 6 -10.24 -34.68 27.14
CA LYS A 6 -10.45 -33.20 27.07
C LYS A 6 -9.17 -32.34 27.23
N LYS A 7 -9.08 -31.36 26.33
CA LYS A 7 -8.65 -29.95 26.46
C LYS A 7 -7.17 -29.56 26.41
N LYS A 8 -6.88 -28.88 25.28
CA LYS A 8 -5.91 -27.82 25.01
C LYS A 8 -5.66 -26.91 26.22
N ASP A 9 -4.39 -26.54 26.44
CA ASP A 9 -4.07 -25.16 26.75
C ASP A 9 -2.78 -24.68 26.10
N LYS A 10 -2.92 -23.49 25.52
CA LYS A 10 -2.04 -22.78 24.61
C LYS A 10 -1.39 -21.68 25.45
N LYS A 11 -0.07 -21.74 25.68
CA LYS A 11 0.71 -20.60 26.21
C LYS A 11 1.93 -20.40 25.33
N ILE A 12 1.72 -19.67 24.23
CA ILE A 12 2.17 -18.27 24.06
C ILE A 12 3.71 -18.23 24.09
N LYS A 13 4.31 -18.60 22.95
CA LYS A 13 5.59 -18.03 22.56
C LYS A 13 5.30 -16.57 22.25
N LYS A 14 5.76 -15.67 23.11
CA LYS A 14 5.81 -14.23 22.84
C LYS A 14 6.58 -14.08 21.54
N ASN A 15 5.90 -13.59 20.49
CA ASN A 15 6.51 -13.15 19.25
C ASN A 15 7.53 -12.06 19.59
N ALA A 16 8.79 -12.45 19.65
CA ALA A 16 9.92 -11.57 19.41
C ALA A 16 10.04 -11.40 17.90
N GLU A 17 9.07 -10.70 17.33
CA GLU A 17 9.13 -10.16 15.98
C GLU A 17 8.70 -8.70 16.12
N GLN A 18 9.51 -7.96 16.89
CA GLN A 18 9.71 -6.55 16.58
C GLN A 18 10.44 -6.58 15.25
N GLU A 19 9.68 -6.44 14.17
CA GLU A 19 10.21 -6.13 12.85
C GLU A 19 11.25 -5.02 13.04
N GLU A 20 12.50 -5.34 12.75
CA GLU A 20 13.57 -4.36 12.56
C GLU A 20 13.12 -3.43 11.45
N ALA A 21 12.37 -2.40 11.80
CA ALA A 21 12.24 -1.21 10.98
C ALA A 21 13.66 -0.70 10.81
N ALA A 22 14.26 -0.98 9.65
CA ALA A 22 15.53 -0.39 9.25
C ALA A 22 15.49 1.08 9.64
N ILE A 23 16.37 1.47 10.56
CA ILE A 23 16.43 2.84 11.07
C ILE A 23 16.92 3.70 9.91
N LEU A 24 15.98 4.16 9.09
CA LEU A 24 16.24 5.01 7.94
C LEU A 24 16.90 6.27 8.51
N THR A 25 18.16 6.50 8.13
CA THR A 25 18.93 7.62 8.68
C THR A 25 18.30 8.94 8.25
N GLN A 26 18.59 10.04 8.97
CA GLN A 26 18.10 11.35 8.54
C GLN A 26 18.59 11.68 7.12
N GLU A 27 19.81 11.30 6.78
CA GLU A 27 20.38 11.43 5.43
C GLU A 27 19.59 10.63 4.39
N ASP A 28 19.21 9.38 4.67
CA ASP A 28 18.40 8.58 3.76
C ASP A 28 17.01 9.19 3.52
N LYS A 29 16.40 9.74 4.57
CA LYS A 29 15.10 10.42 4.47
C LYS A 29 15.21 11.68 3.61
N GLU A 30 16.25 12.47 3.81
CA GLU A 30 16.51 13.68 3.03
C GLU A 30 16.77 13.34 1.55
N GLN A 31 17.57 12.31 1.27
CA GLN A 31 17.80 11.83 -0.08
C GLN A 31 16.50 11.38 -0.77
N ILE A 32 15.64 10.66 -0.04
CA ILE A 32 14.34 10.24 -0.59
C ILE A 32 13.45 11.46 -0.86
N LEU A 33 13.40 12.45 0.04
CA LEU A 33 12.64 13.68 -0.19
C LEU A 33 13.18 14.50 -1.36
N GLN A 34 14.50 14.58 -1.54
CA GLN A 34 15.13 15.19 -2.72
C GLN A 34 14.78 14.42 -4.00
N SER A 35 14.75 13.09 -3.96
CA SER A 35 14.34 12.28 -5.11
C SER A 35 12.87 12.53 -5.47
N ILE A 36 12.00 12.74 -4.48
CA ILE A 36 10.58 13.08 -4.69
C ILE A 36 10.46 14.47 -5.31
N SER A 37 11.23 15.47 -4.83
CA SER A 37 11.16 16.82 -5.39
C SER A 37 11.63 16.87 -6.85
N ALA A 38 12.71 16.15 -7.19
CA ALA A 38 13.19 16.02 -8.56
C ALA A 38 12.13 15.37 -9.47
N LYS A 39 11.50 14.29 -9.01
CA LYS A 39 10.42 13.60 -9.75
C LYS A 39 9.19 14.47 -9.94
N LYS A 40 8.83 15.30 -8.94
CA LYS A 40 7.74 16.28 -9.08
C LYS A 40 8.05 17.36 -10.11
N GLN A 41 9.31 17.76 -10.27
CA GLN A 41 9.69 18.68 -11.36
C GLN A 41 9.61 18.02 -12.74
N GLU A 42 9.97 16.74 -12.84
CA GLU A 42 9.83 15.96 -14.09
C GLU A 42 8.36 15.73 -14.46
N PHE A 43 7.47 15.60 -13.47
CA PHE A 43 6.03 15.41 -13.65
C PHE A 43 5.40 16.54 -14.49
N ASP A 44 5.75 17.79 -14.23
CA ASP A 44 5.16 18.96 -14.90
C ASP A 44 5.51 19.03 -16.40
N GLN A 45 6.61 18.41 -16.82
CA GLN A 45 7.12 18.46 -18.19
C GLN A 45 6.85 17.17 -18.98
N SER A 46 6.19 16.19 -18.37
CA SER A 46 6.04 14.84 -18.89
C SER A 46 4.68 14.56 -19.54
N SER A 47 4.63 13.56 -20.43
CA SER A 47 3.37 13.05 -20.98
C SER A 47 2.59 12.25 -19.93
N GLU A 48 1.27 12.09 -20.11
CA GLU A 48 0.39 11.38 -19.16
C GLU A 48 0.91 9.98 -18.78
N VAL A 49 1.34 9.16 -19.73
CA VAL A 49 1.92 7.83 -19.46
C VAL A 49 3.20 7.92 -18.62
N LYS A 50 4.03 8.95 -18.83
CA LYS A 50 5.23 9.16 -18.01
C LYS A 50 4.86 9.67 -16.62
N LYS A 51 3.86 10.53 -16.49
CA LYS A 51 3.33 11.01 -15.21
C LYS A 51 2.84 9.86 -14.34
N ALA A 52 2.15 8.87 -14.91
CA ALA A 52 1.73 7.67 -14.18
C ALA A 52 2.94 6.94 -13.55
N LYS A 53 3.99 6.70 -14.32
CA LYS A 53 5.23 6.06 -13.81
C LYS A 53 5.94 6.89 -12.74
N ILE A 54 6.05 8.20 -12.96
CA ILE A 54 6.65 9.12 -11.99
C ILE A 54 5.89 9.06 -10.65
N LEU A 55 4.55 9.02 -10.70
CA LEU A 55 3.72 8.87 -9.51
C LEU A 55 3.89 7.52 -8.81
N GLU A 56 4.05 6.40 -9.55
CA GLU A 56 4.38 5.11 -8.92
C GLU A 56 5.72 5.19 -8.17
N GLU A 57 6.71 5.84 -8.78
CA GLU A 57 8.01 5.99 -8.16
C GLU A 57 8.00 6.91 -6.93
N ILE A 58 7.20 7.98 -6.95
CA ILE A 58 6.95 8.83 -5.79
C ILE A 58 6.23 8.03 -4.69
N GLY A 59 5.24 7.21 -5.06
CA GLY A 59 4.54 6.34 -4.12
C GLY A 59 5.49 5.36 -3.44
N MET A 60 6.39 4.73 -4.19
CA MET A 60 7.43 3.85 -3.63
C MET A 60 8.38 4.59 -2.70
N ALA A 61 8.74 5.83 -3.02
CA ALA A 61 9.57 6.67 -2.15
C ALA A 61 8.86 6.97 -0.82
N TYR A 62 7.55 7.27 -0.85
CA TYR A 62 6.76 7.45 0.37
C TYR A 62 6.61 6.17 1.20
N VAL A 63 6.48 4.99 0.56
CA VAL A 63 6.52 3.69 1.28
C VAL A 63 7.84 3.53 2.03
N LYS A 64 8.97 3.90 1.41
CA LYS A 64 10.28 3.84 2.08
C LYS A 64 10.37 4.81 3.27
N LEU A 65 9.72 5.96 3.18
CA LEU A 65 9.63 6.93 4.28
C LEU A 65 8.68 6.48 5.40
N GLY A 66 7.92 5.40 5.20
CA GLY A 66 6.87 4.95 6.12
C GLY A 66 5.59 5.80 6.06
N ASP A 67 5.46 6.66 5.05
CA ASP A 67 4.28 7.50 4.85
C ASP A 67 3.29 6.81 3.91
N ASP A 68 2.53 5.90 4.49
CA ASP A 68 1.56 5.08 3.75
C ASP A 68 0.45 5.95 3.12
N ASP A 69 0.08 7.06 3.74
CA ASP A 69 -1.02 7.91 3.27
C ASP A 69 -0.63 8.63 1.96
N ARG A 70 0.53 9.29 1.94
CA ARG A 70 1.05 9.91 0.70
C ARG A 70 1.44 8.88 -0.36
N ALA A 71 1.88 7.70 0.06
CA ALA A 71 2.12 6.60 -0.87
C ALA A 71 0.83 6.16 -1.58
N MET A 72 -0.25 5.96 -0.83
CA MET A 72 -1.55 5.59 -1.39
C MET A 72 -2.04 6.65 -2.38
N GLU A 73 -2.02 7.93 -2.01
CA GLU A 73 -2.44 9.02 -2.90
C GLU A 73 -1.68 9.01 -4.23
N SER A 74 -0.35 8.81 -4.18
CA SER A 74 0.49 8.78 -5.37
C SER A 74 0.16 7.60 -6.28
N PHE A 75 -0.05 6.40 -5.70
CA PHE A 75 -0.46 5.23 -6.49
C PHE A 75 -1.88 5.35 -7.04
N GLU A 76 -2.82 5.93 -6.28
CA GLU A 76 -4.19 6.21 -6.73
C GLU A 76 -4.17 7.13 -7.96
N GLN A 77 -3.42 8.22 -7.90
CA GLN A 77 -3.25 9.14 -9.02
C GLN A 77 -2.60 8.45 -10.22
N SER A 78 -1.59 7.62 -10.01
CA SER A 78 -0.93 6.87 -11.07
C SER A 78 -1.93 5.98 -11.85
N ILE A 79 -2.72 5.19 -11.12
CA ILE A 79 -3.71 4.27 -11.69
C ILE A 79 -4.86 5.02 -12.37
N GLN A 80 -5.19 6.22 -11.88
CA GLN A 80 -6.20 7.07 -12.51
C GLN A 80 -5.74 7.60 -13.87
N ILE A 81 -4.44 7.92 -14.01
CA ILE A 81 -3.86 8.38 -15.29
C ILE A 81 -3.69 7.22 -16.25
N GLU A 82 -3.12 6.11 -15.79
CA GLU A 82 -2.94 4.90 -16.58
C GLU A 82 -3.44 3.69 -15.79
N LYS A 83 -4.57 3.12 -16.23
CA LYS A 83 -5.09 1.89 -15.64
C LYS A 83 -4.10 0.75 -15.91
N THR A 84 -3.36 0.34 -14.88
CA THR A 84 -2.44 -0.80 -14.96
C THR A 84 -2.60 -1.72 -13.75
N VAL A 85 -2.23 -2.99 -13.92
CA VAL A 85 -2.11 -3.98 -12.83
C VAL A 85 -0.61 -4.25 -12.58
N GLY A 86 0.17 -3.16 -12.54
CA GLY A 86 1.61 -3.17 -12.33
C GLY A 86 2.01 -3.17 -10.86
N ASP A 87 3.20 -2.63 -10.57
CA ASP A 87 3.72 -2.60 -9.21
C ASP A 87 3.06 -1.52 -8.36
N GLY A 88 2.64 -0.38 -8.93
CA GLY A 88 1.81 0.61 -8.22
C GLY A 88 0.50 0.00 -7.72
N TYR A 89 -0.18 -0.78 -8.56
CA TYR A 89 -1.39 -1.52 -8.18
C TYR A 89 -1.16 -2.48 -7.02
N LYS A 90 -0.11 -3.31 -7.08
CA LYS A 90 0.21 -4.27 -6.02
C LYS A 90 0.55 -3.58 -4.71
N ASN A 91 1.34 -2.51 -4.76
CA ASN A 91 1.71 -1.73 -3.58
C ASN A 91 0.48 -1.06 -2.95
N LEU A 92 -0.39 -0.46 -3.75
CA LEU A 92 -1.63 0.15 -3.28
C LEU A 92 -2.54 -0.88 -2.60
N LEU A 93 -2.71 -2.06 -3.21
CA LEU A 93 -3.50 -3.14 -2.62
C LEU A 93 -2.92 -3.61 -1.27
N ARG A 94 -1.59 -3.68 -1.15
CA ARG A 94 -0.93 -4.01 0.12
C ARG A 94 -1.22 -2.94 1.19
N LEU A 95 -1.13 -1.66 0.82
CA LEU A 95 -1.40 -0.54 1.72
C LEU A 95 -2.86 -0.52 2.19
N TYR A 96 -3.82 -0.73 1.29
CA TYR A 96 -5.23 -0.85 1.65
C TYR A 96 -5.50 -2.02 2.60
N ASN A 97 -4.88 -3.18 2.35
CA ASN A 97 -5.02 -4.33 3.25
C ASN A 97 -4.47 -4.03 4.65
N LYS A 98 -3.33 -3.32 4.74
CA LYS A 98 -2.76 -2.86 6.01
C LYS A 98 -3.74 -1.94 6.74
N LYS A 99 -4.22 -0.88 6.08
CA LYS A 99 -5.16 0.08 6.67
C LYS A 99 -6.50 -0.55 7.06
N ARG A 100 -7.01 -1.49 6.25
CA ARG A 100 -8.20 -2.30 6.56
C ARG A 100 -8.00 -3.11 7.84
N ALA A 101 -6.84 -3.74 8.01
CA ALA A 101 -6.51 -4.51 9.21
C ALA A 101 -6.36 -3.61 10.43
N GLU A 102 -5.78 -2.41 10.27
CA GLU A 102 -5.68 -1.40 11.34
C GLU A 102 -7.07 -0.90 11.76
N ALA A 103 -7.94 -0.57 10.81
CA ALA A 103 -9.31 -0.14 11.07
C ALA A 103 -10.11 -1.24 11.80
N ALA A 104 -10.00 -2.49 11.37
CA ALA A 104 -10.64 -3.63 12.04
C ALA A 104 -10.13 -3.80 13.48
N LYS A 105 -8.82 -3.64 13.72
CA LYS A 105 -8.23 -3.69 15.08
C LYS A 105 -8.70 -2.53 15.95
N ALA A 106 -8.89 -1.36 15.36
CA ALA A 106 -9.37 -0.17 16.04
C ALA A 106 -10.90 -0.17 16.29
N ASN A 107 -11.64 -1.17 15.76
CA ASN A 107 -13.11 -1.17 15.69
C ASN A 107 -13.65 0.11 15.01
N ASP A 108 -12.91 0.63 14.03
CA ASP A 108 -13.35 1.75 13.20
C ASP A 108 -14.09 1.22 11.97
N ASP A 109 -15.40 1.05 12.12
CA ASP A 109 -16.28 0.56 11.06
C ASP A 109 -16.27 1.48 9.84
N LYS A 110 -16.11 2.80 10.02
CA LYS A 110 -16.11 3.75 8.90
C LYS A 110 -14.88 3.56 8.04
N SER A 111 -13.70 3.55 8.66
CA SER A 111 -12.45 3.30 7.95
C SER A 111 -12.43 1.91 7.32
N LEU A 112 -12.97 0.90 8.01
CA LEU A 112 -13.08 -0.45 7.47
C LEU A 112 -13.90 -0.48 6.18
N GLN A 113 -15.07 0.18 6.16
CA GLN A 113 -15.90 0.29 4.96
C GLN A 113 -15.22 1.07 3.83
N ILE A 114 -14.49 2.14 4.16
CA ILE A 114 -13.72 2.90 3.16
C ILE A 114 -12.71 1.99 2.46
N TYR A 115 -11.91 1.22 3.20
CA TYR A 115 -10.90 0.36 2.59
C TYR A 115 -11.49 -0.87 1.88
N LEU A 116 -12.66 -1.37 2.30
CA LEU A 116 -13.40 -2.37 1.53
C LEU A 116 -13.81 -1.83 0.16
N ASN A 117 -14.41 -0.63 0.12
CA ASN A 117 -14.80 0.00 -1.14
C ASN A 117 -13.59 0.29 -2.05
N LYS A 118 -12.47 0.73 -1.47
CA LYS A 118 -11.22 0.94 -2.22
C LYS A 118 -10.68 -0.36 -2.80
N MET A 119 -10.77 -1.48 -2.10
CA MET A 119 -10.39 -2.80 -2.63
C MET A 119 -11.31 -3.25 -3.79
N ASP A 120 -12.61 -2.98 -3.69
CA ASP A 120 -13.54 -3.27 -4.78
C ASP A 120 -13.23 -2.44 -6.03
N GLN A 121 -12.85 -1.18 -5.88
CA GLN A 121 -12.38 -0.33 -6.99
C GLN A 121 -11.13 -0.93 -7.66
N MET A 122 -10.18 -1.44 -6.88
CA MET A 122 -8.99 -2.12 -7.42
C MET A 122 -9.39 -3.36 -8.25
N MET A 123 -10.38 -4.13 -7.78
CA MET A 123 -10.89 -5.26 -8.56
C MET A 123 -11.49 -4.81 -9.91
N GLN A 124 -12.18 -3.66 -9.94
CA GLN A 124 -12.72 -3.12 -11.20
C GLN A 124 -11.60 -2.66 -12.13
N VAL A 125 -10.56 -1.99 -11.62
CA VAL A 125 -9.37 -1.64 -12.42
C VAL A 125 -8.77 -2.89 -13.07
N SER A 126 -8.61 -3.98 -12.32
CA SER A 126 -8.10 -5.24 -12.86
C SER A 126 -9.00 -5.82 -13.96
N LYS A 127 -10.33 -5.74 -13.79
CA LYS A 127 -11.31 -6.15 -14.81
C LYS A 127 -11.23 -5.29 -16.06
N ASP A 128 -11.09 -3.98 -15.91
CA ASP A 128 -11.00 -3.05 -17.04
C ASP A 128 -9.74 -3.32 -17.85
N VAL A 129 -8.60 -3.47 -17.19
CA VAL A 129 -7.32 -3.80 -17.84
C VAL A 129 -7.37 -5.15 -18.56
N THR A 130 -7.96 -6.18 -17.93
CA THR A 130 -8.09 -7.51 -18.56
C THR A 130 -9.06 -7.52 -19.74
N ARG A 131 -10.08 -6.66 -19.73
CA ARG A 131 -11.00 -6.43 -20.86
C ARG A 131 -10.41 -5.53 -21.95
N GLY A 132 -9.23 -4.96 -21.73
CA GLY A 132 -8.58 -4.04 -22.67
C GLY A 132 -9.16 -2.62 -22.67
N VAL A 133 -9.96 -2.28 -21.66
CA VAL A 133 -10.47 -0.91 -21.46
C VAL A 133 -9.39 -0.13 -20.72
N ARG A 134 -8.54 0.58 -21.49
CA ARG A 134 -7.53 1.50 -20.97
C ARG A 134 -8.04 2.93 -21.02
#